data_AF-A0A7J5Y5T6-F1
#
_entry.id   AF-A0A7J5Y5T6-F1
#
_cell.length_a   1.000
_cell.length_b   1.000
_cell.length_c   1.000
_cell.angle_alpha   90.00
_cell.angle_beta   90.00
_cell.angle_gamma   90.00
#
_symmetry.space_group_name_H-M   'P 1'
#
loop_
_entity.id
_entity.type
_entity.pdbx_description
1 polymer ?
#
loop_
_entity_poly.entity_id
_entity_poly.type
_entity_poly.pdbx_seq_one_letter_code
_entity_poly.pdbx_strand_id
1 'polypeptide(L)'
;MSGVSGPPPPAPPRSLGLCALLPPLLLLHPGGAALFSVTAPRAFGTLPALKSLSVEHNNISFITPGAFKGLPNLVELKLANNDYISYLHTRTFTGIKKLERLDLSNCNLFNIPDRIFIEQPALRQVFLFENHFRRIPSSFRGMENLTHIYLERCRIEAVAYNSLLGLTRLRGVASRLWPTTLCWTHKTQDLVRLENFYLNDNVLADLPRSAFKGLVCLKMLNLGGNKLTNVSHTWFGDQVELEVLYLDRNQLLNIEEGAFENLTSLITLHLNSNNLTTFPFPVFQPVYFLARLFLFRNPWVCDCSLEWLKDWMESYKLVRDVPCASPSSVAGLDLSEVVFARVNDTCVDPGELNLTTVSSQIVATTENRFNNLVSKLLQQELREEMGNGTESLRNGTLMSEEGKLSSGVEGRRGNGNQTFLCFIVVVRIVFDLIGQLDSYYFLSCT
;
A
#
# COMPACT_ATOMS: atom_id res chain seq x y z
N MET A 1 -72.78 4.36 10.21
CA MET A 1 -71.33 4.21 10.43
C MET A 1 -70.61 5.02 9.37
N SER A 2 -69.80 6.00 9.76
CA SER A 2 -69.10 6.93 8.85
C SER A 2 -67.65 6.50 8.66
N GLY A 3 -67.31 5.96 7.48
CA GLY A 3 -65.92 5.65 7.13
C GLY A 3 -65.17 6.91 6.70
N VAL A 4 -64.13 7.28 7.45
CA VAL A 4 -63.28 8.44 7.12
C VAL A 4 -62.14 7.98 6.20
N SER A 5 -62.19 8.39 4.93
CA SER A 5 -61.05 8.25 4.01
C SER A 5 -60.02 9.34 4.28
N GLY A 6 -58.89 8.98 4.89
CA GLY A 6 -57.76 9.89 5.09
C GLY A 6 -57.10 10.33 3.76
N PRO A 7 -56.33 11.44 3.77
CA PRO A 7 -55.58 11.87 2.59
C PRO A 7 -54.50 10.83 2.21
N PRO A 8 -54.12 10.74 0.92
CA PRO A 8 -53.05 9.85 0.49
C PRO A 8 -51.70 10.23 1.13
N PRO A 9 -50.79 9.27 1.35
CA PRO A 9 -49.45 9.56 1.88
C PRO A 9 -48.68 10.48 0.92
N PRO A 10 -47.74 11.30 1.44
CA PRO A 10 -46.89 12.13 0.60
C PRO A 10 -46.08 11.25 -0.36
N ALA A 11 -46.08 11.61 -1.64
CA ALA A 11 -45.27 10.92 -2.64
C ALA A 11 -43.78 10.97 -2.23
N PRO A 12 -43.00 9.90 -2.50
CA PRO A 12 -41.56 9.93 -2.26
C PRO A 12 -40.92 11.10 -3.02
N PRO A 13 -39.82 11.69 -2.50
CA PRO A 13 -39.17 12.82 -3.15
C PRO A 13 -38.79 12.43 -4.58
N ARG A 14 -39.39 13.13 -5.56
CA ARG A 14 -39.17 12.84 -6.97
C ARG A 14 -37.68 12.95 -7.29
N SER A 15 -37.06 11.83 -7.61
CA SER A 15 -35.85 11.82 -8.42
C SER A 15 -36.16 12.50 -9.74
N LEU A 16 -35.76 13.76 -9.86
CA LEU A 16 -35.92 14.54 -11.10
C LEU A 16 -35.10 13.85 -12.19
N GLY A 17 -35.79 13.17 -13.11
CA GLY A 17 -35.16 12.55 -14.27
C GLY A 17 -34.41 13.60 -15.08
N LEU A 18 -33.07 13.60 -14.99
CA LEU A 18 -32.22 14.71 -15.44
C LEU A 18 -32.22 14.96 -16.96
N CYS A 19 -32.88 14.12 -17.76
CA CYS A 19 -32.91 14.19 -19.23
C CYS A 19 -33.39 15.53 -19.81
N ALA A 20 -34.07 16.38 -19.03
CA ALA A 20 -34.55 17.70 -19.47
C ALA A 20 -33.63 18.88 -19.10
N LEU A 21 -32.54 18.66 -18.35
CA LEU A 21 -31.67 19.73 -17.82
C LEU A 21 -30.17 19.43 -17.92
N LEU A 22 -29.76 18.45 -18.75
CA LEU A 22 -28.35 18.20 -19.00
C LEU A 22 -27.70 19.40 -19.73
N PRO A 23 -26.52 19.87 -19.27
CA PRO A 23 -25.72 20.84 -20.03
C PRO A 23 -25.13 20.17 -21.29
N PRO A 24 -24.49 20.93 -22.21
CA PRO A 24 -23.89 20.37 -23.43
C PRO A 24 -22.65 19.50 -23.14
N LEU A 25 -22.92 18.29 -22.67
CA LEU A 25 -22.03 17.13 -22.77
C LEU A 25 -21.94 16.77 -24.25
N LEU A 26 -20.89 17.25 -24.92
CA LEU A 26 -20.74 17.02 -26.36
C LEU A 26 -20.33 15.57 -26.59
N LEU A 27 -21.16 14.82 -27.33
CA LEU A 27 -20.83 13.49 -27.83
C LEU A 27 -19.73 13.60 -28.90
N LEU A 28 -18.57 13.05 -28.60
CA LEU A 28 -17.45 12.89 -29.51
C LEU A 28 -17.35 11.40 -29.89
N HIS A 29 -17.34 11.10 -31.19
CA HIS A 29 -17.20 9.75 -31.73
C HIS A 29 -15.85 9.49 -32.46
N PRO A 30 -14.68 9.70 -31.82
CA PRO A 30 -13.40 9.27 -32.39
C PRO A 30 -13.19 7.76 -32.17
N GLY A 31 -13.71 6.93 -33.06
CA GLY A 31 -13.15 5.60 -33.31
C GLY A 31 -13.37 4.49 -32.26
N GLY A 32 -14.50 4.46 -31.53
CA GLY A 32 -14.91 3.23 -30.84
C GLY A 32 -15.84 3.40 -29.64
N ALA A 33 -15.73 4.52 -28.92
CA ALA A 33 -16.58 4.82 -27.76
C ALA A 33 -17.33 6.15 -27.95
N ALA A 34 -18.51 6.26 -27.36
CA ALA A 34 -19.24 7.52 -27.21
C ALA A 34 -18.62 8.29 -26.04
N LEU A 35 -17.67 9.18 -26.33
CA LEU A 35 -17.01 10.01 -25.31
C LEU A 35 -17.81 11.28 -25.08
N PHE A 36 -17.91 11.71 -23.83
CA PHE A 36 -18.53 12.98 -23.48
C PHE A 36 -17.46 14.00 -23.06
N SER A 37 -17.72 15.28 -23.30
CA SER A 37 -16.88 16.37 -22.80
C SER A 37 -17.72 17.46 -22.18
N VAL A 38 -17.32 17.96 -21.00
CA VAL A 38 -17.93 19.12 -20.36
C VAL A 38 -17.35 20.38 -21.01
N THR A 39 -17.81 20.67 -22.23
CA THR A 39 -17.17 21.65 -23.13
C THR A 39 -17.36 23.11 -22.70
N ALA A 40 -18.46 23.45 -22.01
CA ALA A 40 -18.78 24.83 -21.66
C ALA A 40 -18.17 25.27 -20.30
N PRO A 41 -17.49 26.43 -20.22
CA PRO A 41 -17.27 27.11 -18.94
C PRO A 41 -18.62 27.48 -18.32
N ARG A 42 -18.79 27.32 -17.00
CA ARG A 42 -20.09 27.45 -16.32
C ARG A 42 -21.20 26.51 -16.86
N ALA A 43 -20.87 25.32 -17.36
CA ALA A 43 -21.84 24.33 -17.86
C ALA A 43 -23.08 24.16 -16.96
N PHE A 44 -22.86 24.09 -15.63
CA PHE A 44 -23.92 23.89 -14.64
C PHE A 44 -24.43 25.19 -13.98
N GLY A 45 -24.05 26.36 -14.52
CA GLY A 45 -24.28 27.68 -13.88
C GLY A 45 -25.75 28.10 -13.74
N THR A 46 -26.68 27.36 -14.34
CA THR A 46 -28.14 27.52 -14.18
C THR A 46 -28.69 26.86 -12.90
N LEU A 47 -27.88 26.11 -12.15
CA LEU A 47 -28.30 25.33 -10.98
C LEU A 47 -27.69 25.83 -9.65
N PRO A 48 -27.81 27.12 -9.28
CA PRO A 48 -27.05 27.71 -8.15
C PRO A 48 -27.43 27.16 -6.76
N ALA A 49 -28.55 26.44 -6.64
CA ALA A 49 -29.00 25.78 -5.41
C ALA A 49 -28.46 24.35 -5.23
N LEU A 50 -27.76 23.79 -6.23
CA LEU A 50 -27.28 22.41 -6.22
C LEU A 50 -26.20 22.19 -5.13
N LYS A 51 -26.35 21.12 -4.36
CA LYS A 51 -25.45 20.75 -3.24
C LYS A 51 -24.57 19.52 -3.51
N SER A 52 -25.07 18.55 -4.27
CA SER A 52 -24.29 17.40 -4.76
C SER A 52 -24.48 17.30 -6.26
N LEU A 53 -23.40 17.00 -6.98
CA LEU A 53 -23.38 16.75 -8.42
C LEU A 53 -22.62 15.46 -8.68
N SER A 54 -23.32 14.43 -9.15
CA SER A 54 -22.68 13.25 -9.76
C SER A 54 -22.71 13.38 -11.28
N VAL A 55 -21.57 13.09 -11.89
CA VAL A 55 -21.38 12.79 -13.31
C VAL A 55 -20.50 11.54 -13.45
N GLU A 56 -20.69 10.58 -12.54
CA GLU A 56 -20.00 9.28 -12.52
C GLU A 56 -20.40 8.42 -13.73
N HIS A 57 -19.53 7.54 -14.22
CA HIS A 57 -19.80 6.65 -15.37
C HIS A 57 -20.22 7.35 -16.68
N ASN A 58 -19.95 8.65 -16.84
CA ASN A 58 -20.35 9.45 -18.01
C ASN A 58 -19.28 9.48 -19.12
N ASN A 59 -18.32 8.55 -19.11
CA ASN A 59 -17.29 8.37 -20.14
C ASN A 59 -16.57 9.69 -20.54
N ILE A 60 -16.32 10.54 -19.54
CA ILE A 60 -15.81 11.91 -19.75
C ILE A 60 -14.33 11.86 -20.13
N SER A 61 -13.96 12.48 -21.25
CA SER A 61 -12.55 12.61 -21.67
C SER A 61 -11.93 13.97 -21.34
N PHE A 62 -12.74 15.03 -21.27
CA PHE A 62 -12.25 16.39 -21.04
C PHE A 62 -13.25 17.25 -20.25
N ILE A 63 -12.72 18.08 -19.36
CA ILE A 63 -13.48 19.04 -18.55
C ILE A 63 -12.90 20.44 -18.79
N THR A 64 -13.71 21.33 -19.38
CA THR A 64 -13.28 22.70 -19.66
C THR A 64 -12.94 23.45 -18.35
N PRO A 65 -11.88 24.28 -18.33
CA PRO A 65 -11.52 25.11 -17.18
C PRO A 65 -12.69 25.98 -16.68
N GLY A 66 -13.04 25.83 -15.40
CA GLY A 66 -14.20 26.50 -14.81
C GLY A 66 -15.57 25.96 -15.24
N ALA A 67 -15.67 24.69 -15.69
CA ALA A 67 -16.95 24.05 -16.00
C ALA A 67 -17.97 24.12 -14.85
N PHE A 68 -17.52 23.89 -13.61
CA PHE A 68 -18.37 23.90 -12.40
C PHE A 68 -18.63 25.32 -11.83
N LYS A 69 -18.10 26.37 -12.46
CA LYS A 69 -18.28 27.76 -12.02
C LYS A 69 -19.76 28.15 -12.09
N GLY A 70 -20.31 28.70 -11.01
CA GLY A 70 -21.74 29.00 -10.90
C GLY A 70 -22.54 28.03 -10.03
N LEU A 71 -21.87 27.06 -9.40
CA LEU A 71 -22.43 26.22 -8.33
C LEU A 71 -21.94 26.67 -6.93
N PRO A 72 -22.35 27.85 -6.41
CA PRO A 72 -21.80 28.42 -5.16
C PRO A 72 -22.18 27.66 -3.89
N ASN A 73 -23.08 26.68 -4.00
CA ASN A 73 -23.57 25.85 -2.90
C ASN A 73 -23.17 24.37 -3.01
N LEU A 74 -22.30 24.02 -3.97
CA LEU A 74 -21.84 22.64 -4.14
C LEU A 74 -20.93 22.23 -2.97
N VAL A 75 -21.30 21.14 -2.31
CA VAL A 75 -20.60 20.52 -1.18
C VAL A 75 -19.96 19.20 -1.61
N GLU A 76 -20.56 18.50 -2.56
CA GLU A 76 -20.10 17.20 -3.08
C GLU A 76 -20.04 17.22 -4.62
N LEU A 77 -18.92 16.77 -5.18
CA LEU A 77 -18.75 16.57 -6.62
C LEU A 77 -18.19 15.17 -6.86
N LYS A 78 -18.88 14.38 -7.68
CA LYS A 78 -18.45 13.03 -8.05
C LYS A 78 -18.20 12.92 -9.54
N LEU A 79 -16.97 12.54 -9.87
CA LEU A 79 -16.43 12.36 -11.22
C LEU A 79 -15.88 10.93 -11.43
N ALA A 80 -16.14 10.01 -10.50
CA ALA A 80 -15.60 8.65 -10.51
C ALA A 80 -16.01 7.83 -11.74
N ASN A 81 -15.20 6.82 -12.08
CA ASN A 81 -15.45 5.93 -13.21
C ASN A 81 -15.58 6.71 -14.54
N ASN A 82 -14.64 7.61 -14.78
CA ASN A 82 -14.50 8.35 -16.03
C ASN A 82 -13.08 8.12 -16.57
N ASP A 83 -12.85 6.89 -17.03
CA ASP A 83 -11.57 6.29 -17.38
C ASP A 83 -10.77 7.04 -18.47
N TYR A 84 -11.41 7.99 -19.15
CA TYR A 84 -10.78 8.85 -20.16
C TYR A 84 -10.29 10.20 -19.60
N ILE A 85 -10.59 10.55 -18.35
CA ILE A 85 -9.98 11.68 -17.64
C ILE A 85 -8.53 11.30 -17.28
N SER A 86 -7.61 11.64 -18.18
CA SER A 86 -6.17 11.53 -17.96
C SER A 86 -5.52 12.83 -17.48
N TYR A 87 -6.24 13.96 -17.57
CA TYR A 87 -5.73 15.29 -17.22
C TYR A 87 -6.83 16.18 -16.61
N LEU A 88 -6.46 16.94 -15.57
CA LEU A 88 -7.24 18.03 -15.02
C LEU A 88 -6.46 19.35 -15.18
N HIS A 89 -7.13 20.46 -15.45
CA HIS A 89 -6.49 21.78 -15.44
C HIS A 89 -6.53 22.35 -14.02
N THR A 90 -5.50 23.10 -13.62
CA THR A 90 -5.44 23.93 -12.39
C THR A 90 -6.65 24.85 -12.11
N ARG A 91 -7.59 25.00 -13.05
CA ARG A 91 -8.81 25.81 -12.94
C ARG A 91 -10.11 25.00 -13.05
N THR A 92 -10.06 23.67 -13.06
CA THR A 92 -11.26 22.83 -13.20
C THR A 92 -12.27 23.10 -12.07
N PHE A 93 -11.81 23.22 -10.82
CA PHE A 93 -12.65 23.48 -9.65
C PHE A 93 -12.79 24.98 -9.28
N THR A 94 -12.40 25.91 -10.16
CA THR A 94 -12.53 27.36 -9.90
C THR A 94 -14.00 27.75 -9.65
N GLY A 95 -14.26 28.39 -8.51
CA GLY A 95 -15.56 28.91 -8.10
C GLY A 95 -16.40 28.02 -7.17
N ILE A 96 -16.09 26.73 -7.00
CA ILE A 96 -16.82 25.84 -6.06
C ILE A 96 -16.17 25.85 -4.67
N LYS A 97 -16.38 26.95 -3.94
CA LYS A 97 -15.66 27.25 -2.67
C LYS A 97 -16.17 26.50 -1.44
N LYS A 98 -17.37 25.92 -1.51
CA LYS A 98 -17.99 25.13 -0.42
C LYS A 98 -17.79 23.62 -0.59
N LEU A 99 -16.97 23.18 -1.54
CA LEU A 99 -16.73 21.77 -1.81
C LEU A 99 -16.04 21.11 -0.60
N GLU A 100 -16.73 20.20 0.08
CA GLU A 100 -16.22 19.42 1.21
C GLU A 100 -15.79 18.01 0.79
N ARG A 101 -16.42 17.45 -0.26
CA ARG A 101 -16.13 16.13 -0.81
C ARG A 101 -15.89 16.18 -2.31
N LEU A 102 -14.80 15.57 -2.75
CA LEU A 102 -14.48 15.39 -4.16
C LEU A 102 -14.14 13.92 -4.42
N ASP A 103 -14.87 13.32 -5.37
CA ASP A 103 -14.59 11.96 -5.85
C ASP A 103 -14.01 12.00 -7.27
N LEU A 104 -12.79 11.50 -7.40
CA LEU A 104 -12.01 11.32 -8.62
C LEU A 104 -11.43 9.88 -8.68
N SER A 105 -12.09 8.92 -8.01
CA SER A 105 -11.70 7.51 -8.03
C SER A 105 -11.94 6.84 -9.38
N ASN A 106 -11.22 5.76 -9.66
CA ASN A 106 -11.22 5.06 -10.96
C ASN A 106 -11.24 6.05 -12.15
N CYS A 107 -10.20 6.87 -12.23
CA CYS A 107 -9.90 7.73 -13.37
C CYS A 107 -8.46 7.42 -13.82
N ASN A 108 -8.11 7.79 -15.05
CA ASN A 108 -6.77 7.51 -15.61
C ASN A 108 -5.76 8.60 -15.24
N LEU A 109 -5.86 9.15 -14.02
CA LEU A 109 -4.98 10.22 -13.55
C LEU A 109 -3.63 9.66 -13.09
N PHE A 110 -2.56 10.17 -13.67
CA PHE A 110 -1.18 9.89 -13.28
C PHE A 110 -0.56 11.03 -12.44
N ASN A 111 -1.17 12.21 -12.45
CA ASN A 111 -0.85 13.32 -11.55
C ASN A 111 -2.09 14.18 -11.25
N ILE A 112 -1.98 15.04 -10.24
CA ILE A 112 -2.90 16.15 -10.00
C ILE A 112 -2.07 17.43 -10.06
N PRO A 113 -2.51 18.48 -10.79
CA PRO A 113 -1.76 19.73 -10.86
C PRO A 113 -1.62 20.42 -9.50
N ASP A 114 -0.43 20.96 -9.24
CA ASP A 114 -0.20 21.85 -8.11
C ASP A 114 -1.22 23.01 -8.10
N ARG A 115 -1.67 23.37 -6.89
CA ARG A 115 -2.64 24.46 -6.62
C ARG A 115 -4.04 24.27 -7.21
N ILE A 116 -4.42 23.12 -7.77
CA ILE A 116 -5.78 22.90 -8.30
C ILE A 116 -6.88 23.11 -7.24
N PHE A 117 -6.57 22.89 -5.95
CA PHE A 117 -7.49 23.05 -4.82
C PHE A 117 -7.39 24.43 -4.12
N ILE A 118 -6.71 25.41 -4.71
CA ILE A 118 -6.47 26.73 -4.06
C ILE A 118 -7.75 27.54 -3.78
N GLU A 119 -8.87 27.22 -4.45
CA GLU A 119 -10.19 27.81 -4.18
C GLU A 119 -11.12 26.90 -3.36
N GLN A 120 -10.62 25.79 -2.82
CA GLN A 120 -11.38 24.75 -2.09
C GLN A 120 -11.02 24.72 -0.58
N PRO A 121 -11.16 25.83 0.18
CA PRO A 121 -10.79 25.85 1.59
C PRO A 121 -11.69 24.97 2.47
N ALA A 122 -12.85 24.55 1.97
CA ALA A 122 -13.78 23.67 2.68
C ALA A 122 -13.47 22.17 2.52
N LEU A 123 -12.50 21.77 1.70
CA LEU A 123 -12.32 20.37 1.28
C LEU A 123 -11.82 19.48 2.42
N ARG A 124 -12.67 18.54 2.85
CA ARG A 124 -12.45 17.61 3.96
C ARG A 124 -12.08 16.20 3.47
N GLN A 125 -12.66 15.73 2.38
CA GLN A 125 -12.45 14.34 1.91
C GLN A 125 -12.19 14.31 0.39
N VAL A 126 -11.15 13.59 -0.01
CA VAL A 126 -10.76 13.44 -1.43
C VAL A 126 -10.55 11.96 -1.74
N PHE A 127 -11.36 11.43 -2.67
CA PHE A 127 -11.29 10.06 -3.14
C PHE A 127 -10.51 9.99 -4.45
N LEU A 128 -9.43 9.18 -4.47
CA LEU A 128 -8.50 9.05 -5.58
C LEU A 128 -8.07 7.59 -5.84
N PHE A 129 -8.72 6.62 -5.17
CA PHE A 129 -8.38 5.21 -5.34
C PHE A 129 -8.51 4.74 -6.80
N GLU A 130 -7.78 3.67 -7.14
CA GLU A 130 -7.78 3.03 -8.47
C GLU A 130 -7.35 3.96 -9.63
N ASN A 131 -6.58 5.00 -9.32
CA ASN A 131 -5.88 5.84 -10.31
C ASN A 131 -4.44 5.31 -10.57
N HIS A 132 -3.56 6.12 -11.18
CA HIS A 132 -2.20 5.72 -11.60
C HIS A 132 -1.10 6.64 -11.01
N PHE A 133 -1.31 7.17 -9.80
CA PHE A 133 -0.36 8.02 -9.09
C PHE A 133 0.86 7.23 -8.55
N ARG A 134 2.03 7.40 -9.17
CA ARG A 134 3.30 6.84 -8.65
C ARG A 134 3.76 7.44 -7.32
N ARG A 135 3.24 8.61 -6.92
CA ARG A 135 3.60 9.35 -5.69
C ARG A 135 2.38 10.10 -5.17
N ILE A 136 2.33 10.36 -3.86
CA ILE A 136 1.28 11.19 -3.25
C ILE A 136 1.30 12.60 -3.88
N PRO A 137 0.18 13.09 -4.44
CA PRO A 137 0.12 14.40 -5.08
C PRO A 137 0.50 15.58 -4.18
N SER A 138 1.45 16.40 -4.63
CA SER A 138 1.86 17.66 -3.99
C SER A 138 0.74 18.71 -3.89
N SER A 139 -0.36 18.53 -4.63
CA SER A 139 -1.56 19.35 -4.58
C SER A 139 -2.24 19.42 -3.20
N PHE A 140 -1.94 18.48 -2.29
CA PHE A 140 -2.43 18.48 -0.91
C PHE A 140 -1.63 19.39 0.04
N ARG A 141 -0.48 19.91 -0.39
CA ARG A 141 0.39 20.75 0.43
C ARG A 141 -0.34 22.03 0.88
N GLY A 142 -0.53 22.18 2.19
CA GLY A 142 -1.26 23.30 2.80
C GLY A 142 -2.78 23.21 2.77
N MET A 143 -3.36 22.02 2.51
CA MET A 143 -4.79 21.79 2.65
C MET A 143 -5.18 21.63 4.14
N GLU A 144 -5.15 22.75 4.88
CA GLU A 144 -5.28 22.79 6.35
C GLU A 144 -6.56 22.10 6.90
N ASN A 145 -7.63 21.94 6.11
CA ASN A 145 -8.93 21.36 6.53
C ASN A 145 -9.19 19.90 6.07
N LEU A 146 -8.20 19.21 5.49
CA LEU A 146 -8.37 17.89 4.89
C LEU A 146 -8.27 16.77 5.95
N THR A 147 -9.33 15.94 6.10
CA THR A 147 -9.42 14.86 7.11
C THR A 147 -9.12 13.48 6.59
N HIS A 148 -9.55 13.17 5.36
CA HIS A 148 -9.44 11.85 4.75
C HIS A 148 -8.82 11.94 3.35
N ILE A 149 -7.80 11.12 3.11
CA ILE A 149 -7.18 10.92 1.79
C ILE A 149 -7.22 9.43 1.46
N TYR A 150 -7.91 9.10 0.37
CA TYR A 150 -8.07 7.73 -0.14
C TYR A 150 -7.23 7.56 -1.40
N LEU A 151 -6.08 6.89 -1.27
CA LEU A 151 -5.07 6.65 -2.33
C LEU A 151 -4.79 5.16 -2.55
N GLU A 152 -5.76 4.30 -2.24
CA GLU A 152 -5.70 2.85 -2.44
C GLU A 152 -5.50 2.49 -3.92
N ARG A 153 -4.75 1.41 -4.20
CA ARG A 153 -4.60 0.85 -5.56
C ARG A 153 -4.03 1.81 -6.62
N CYS A 154 -3.41 2.92 -6.21
CA CYS A 154 -2.91 3.97 -7.09
C CYS A 154 -1.57 3.65 -7.78
N ARG A 155 -0.90 2.56 -7.39
CA ARG A 155 0.50 2.21 -7.75
C ARG A 155 1.53 3.21 -7.21
N ILE A 156 1.33 3.73 -6.00
CA ILE A 156 2.30 4.60 -5.31
C ILE A 156 3.59 3.82 -5.01
N GLU A 157 4.71 4.33 -5.52
CA GLU A 157 6.07 3.81 -5.37
C GLU A 157 6.77 4.44 -4.14
N ALA A 158 6.48 5.70 -3.81
CA ALA A 158 7.13 6.42 -2.72
C ALA A 158 6.29 7.55 -2.09
N VAL A 159 6.49 7.76 -0.78
CA VAL A 159 6.04 8.94 -0.02
C VAL A 159 7.14 10.00 -0.03
N ALA A 160 6.85 11.22 -0.49
CA ALA A 160 7.80 12.34 -0.40
C ALA A 160 7.58 13.15 0.89
N TYR A 161 8.68 13.50 1.57
CA TYR A 161 8.70 14.20 2.87
C TYR A 161 7.96 15.56 2.91
N ASN A 162 7.60 16.11 1.75
CA ASN A 162 6.93 17.40 1.58
C ASN A 162 5.52 17.31 0.97
N SER A 163 5.05 16.15 0.50
CA SER A 163 3.69 16.00 -0.08
C SER A 163 2.58 16.27 0.93
N LEU A 164 2.82 15.94 2.21
CA LEU A 164 1.86 16.09 3.33
C LEU A 164 2.11 17.38 4.15
N LEU A 165 3.05 18.22 3.72
CA LEU A 165 3.44 19.43 4.47
C LEU A 165 2.28 20.44 4.52
N GLY A 166 1.88 20.84 5.72
CA GLY A 166 0.81 21.80 5.94
C GLY A 166 -0.58 21.18 6.17
N LEU A 167 -0.71 19.85 6.13
CA LEU A 167 -1.83 19.12 6.77
C LEU A 167 -1.74 19.15 8.31
N THR A 168 -0.69 19.77 8.84
CA THR A 168 -0.20 19.68 10.23
C THR A 168 -0.30 21.00 10.99
N ARG A 169 -0.99 22.01 10.44
CA ARG A 169 -0.60 23.41 10.68
C ARG A 169 -1.20 24.04 11.94
N LEU A 170 -0.44 23.94 13.03
CA LEU A 170 -0.52 24.88 14.15
C LEU A 170 -0.31 26.33 13.68
N ARG A 171 -1.29 27.21 13.90
CA ARG A 171 -1.08 28.66 13.91
C ARG A 171 -0.58 29.10 15.29
N GLY A 172 0.71 28.86 15.56
CA GLY A 172 1.40 29.33 16.76
C GLY A 172 2.79 29.84 16.41
N VAL A 173 3.13 31.04 16.87
CA VAL A 173 4.49 31.59 16.72
C VAL A 173 5.43 30.82 17.65
N ALA A 174 6.61 30.45 17.16
CA ALA A 174 7.58 29.70 17.93
C ALA A 174 8.25 30.56 19.02
N SER A 175 7.72 30.53 20.24
CA SER A 175 8.41 31.00 21.44
C SER A 175 8.20 30.09 22.65
N ARG A 176 8.97 29.00 22.68
CA ARG A 176 9.60 28.48 23.90
C ARG A 176 8.66 28.12 25.08
N LEU A 177 7.87 27.05 24.93
CA LEU A 177 7.52 26.09 26.00
C LEU A 177 6.75 24.89 25.40
N TRP A 178 7.39 23.72 25.37
CA TRP A 178 6.68 22.45 25.56
C TRP A 178 6.48 22.30 27.08
N PRO A 179 5.36 21.76 27.60
CA PRO A 179 4.64 20.59 27.07
C PRO A 179 3.12 20.77 26.89
N THR A 180 2.46 19.88 26.13
CA THR A 180 1.12 19.34 26.45
C THR A 180 0.66 18.24 25.47
N THR A 181 -0.06 17.25 26.00
CA THR A 181 -0.98 16.35 25.28
C THR A 181 -2.03 17.15 24.50
N LEU A 182 -2.26 16.89 23.21
CA LEU A 182 -3.02 17.82 22.37
C LEU A 182 -3.96 17.19 21.31
N CYS A 183 -4.77 16.21 21.70
CA CYS A 183 -6.02 15.87 20.99
C CYS A 183 -7.27 15.88 21.89
N TRP A 184 -7.38 16.88 22.79
CA TRP A 184 -8.56 17.06 23.64
C TRP A 184 -9.79 17.54 22.85
N THR A 185 -10.54 16.62 22.27
CA THR A 185 -11.82 16.90 21.60
C THR A 185 -12.99 17.00 22.59
N HIS A 186 -13.35 18.20 23.05
CA HIS A 186 -14.71 18.47 23.55
C HIS A 186 -15.20 19.89 23.20
N LYS A 187 -15.97 19.99 22.10
CA LYS A 187 -16.88 21.10 21.75
C LYS A 187 -16.27 22.52 21.64
N THR A 188 -15.35 22.72 20.70
CA THR A 188 -15.15 24.03 20.03
C THR A 188 -15.00 23.84 18.51
N GLN A 189 -15.15 24.92 17.74
CA GLN A 189 -15.41 24.87 16.29
C GLN A 189 -14.14 24.79 15.43
N ASP A 190 -14.23 24.02 14.35
CA ASP A 190 -13.47 24.15 13.09
C ASP A 190 -11.94 24.30 13.16
N LEU A 191 -11.27 23.42 13.91
CA LEU A 191 -9.84 23.09 13.73
C LEU A 191 -9.67 21.63 13.28
N VAL A 192 -9.99 21.42 12.01
CA VAL A 192 -9.97 20.14 11.30
C VAL A 192 -8.52 19.74 10.97
N ARG A 193 -8.19 18.44 10.97
CA ARG A 193 -6.83 17.90 10.69
C ARG A 193 -6.93 16.54 9.99
N LEU A 194 -5.81 16.04 9.44
CA LEU A 194 -5.77 14.69 8.85
C LEU A 194 -5.91 13.63 9.94
N GLU A 195 -7.01 12.86 9.87
CA GLU A 195 -7.36 11.81 10.85
C GLU A 195 -7.11 10.42 10.27
N ASN A 196 -7.48 10.20 9.00
CA ASN A 196 -7.49 8.87 8.38
C ASN A 196 -6.77 8.91 7.03
N PHE A 197 -5.78 8.03 6.85
CA PHE A 197 -4.95 8.00 5.65
C PHE A 197 -4.78 6.58 5.09
N TYR A 198 -5.24 6.39 3.85
CA TYR A 198 -5.29 5.10 3.19
C TYR A 198 -4.28 5.05 2.03
N LEU A 199 -3.26 4.21 2.19
CA LEU A 199 -2.18 3.96 1.22
C LEU A 199 -2.09 2.46 0.86
N ASN A 200 -3.13 1.68 1.15
CA ASN A 200 -3.09 0.23 0.94
C ASN A 200 -3.15 -0.19 -0.54
N ASP A 201 -2.71 -1.43 -0.77
CA ASP A 201 -2.70 -2.09 -2.10
C ASP A 201 -1.90 -1.28 -3.15
N ASN A 202 -0.81 -0.65 -2.71
CA ASN A 202 0.14 0.11 -3.52
C ASN A 202 1.46 -0.67 -3.70
N VAL A 203 2.57 -0.02 -4.04
CA VAL A 203 3.87 -0.66 -4.27
C VAL A 203 5.00 -0.01 -3.46
N LEU A 204 4.67 0.56 -2.29
CA LEU A 204 5.63 1.13 -1.35
C LEU A 204 6.58 0.03 -0.83
N ALA A 205 7.88 0.17 -1.09
CA ALA A 205 8.91 -0.73 -0.56
C ALA A 205 9.58 -0.20 0.72
N ASP A 206 9.62 1.13 0.89
CA ASP A 206 10.19 1.82 2.05
C ASP A 206 9.45 3.15 2.29
N LEU A 207 9.61 3.73 3.48
CA LEU A 207 9.07 5.02 3.89
C LEU A 207 10.18 5.88 4.52
N PRO A 208 10.36 7.14 4.08
CA PRO A 208 11.39 8.00 4.66
C PRO A 208 11.11 8.28 6.15
N ARG A 209 12.17 8.50 6.94
CA ARG A 209 12.17 8.81 8.40
C ARG A 209 11.30 10.01 8.86
N SER A 210 10.61 10.67 7.94
CA SER A 210 9.71 11.80 8.19
C SER A 210 8.41 11.72 7.40
N ALA A 211 8.05 10.55 6.86
CA ALA A 211 6.85 10.31 6.04
C ALA A 211 5.56 10.86 6.69
N PHE A 212 5.40 10.65 7.99
CA PHE A 212 4.22 11.06 8.76
C PHE A 212 4.51 12.19 9.77
N LYS A 213 5.66 12.86 9.64
CA LYS A 213 6.11 13.84 10.64
C LYS A 213 5.12 15.02 10.78
N GLY A 214 4.69 15.28 12.01
CA GLY A 214 3.71 16.29 12.37
C GLY A 214 2.24 15.88 12.18
N LEU A 215 1.94 14.67 11.68
CA LEU A 215 0.57 14.12 11.61
C LEU A 215 0.14 13.58 12.99
N VAL A 216 0.11 14.48 13.98
CA VAL A 216 -0.10 14.15 15.40
C VAL A 216 -1.53 13.74 15.77
N CYS A 217 -2.51 13.98 14.89
CA CYS A 217 -3.91 13.58 15.08
C CYS A 217 -4.35 12.45 14.15
N LEU A 218 -3.41 11.72 13.55
CA LEU A 218 -3.68 10.58 12.70
C LEU A 218 -4.16 9.40 13.55
N LYS A 219 -5.43 9.00 13.38
CA LYS A 219 -6.11 7.92 14.11
C LYS A 219 -6.08 6.59 13.37
N MET A 220 -6.14 6.62 12.04
CA MET A 220 -6.12 5.42 11.18
C MET A 220 -5.06 5.56 10.09
N LEU A 221 -4.11 4.64 10.05
CA LEU A 221 -3.10 4.54 9.00
C LEU A 221 -3.16 3.16 8.36
N ASN A 222 -3.48 3.11 7.06
CA ASN A 222 -3.51 1.87 6.30
C ASN A 222 -2.36 1.77 5.31
N LEU A 223 -1.37 0.93 5.63
CA LEU A 223 -0.21 0.59 4.80
C LEU A 223 -0.28 -0.87 4.30
N GLY A 224 -1.39 -1.58 4.52
CA GLY A 224 -1.52 -2.98 4.14
C GLY A 224 -1.45 -3.21 2.62
N GLY A 225 -1.02 -4.40 2.19
CA GLY A 225 -0.94 -4.72 0.74
C GLY A 225 0.16 -3.97 -0.02
N ASN A 226 1.25 -3.60 0.66
CA ASN A 226 2.43 -2.96 0.06
C ASN A 226 3.61 -3.96 0.00
N LYS A 227 4.85 -3.46 -0.16
CA LYS A 227 6.08 -4.24 -0.27
C LYS A 227 7.07 -3.92 0.85
N LEU A 228 6.60 -3.45 2.00
CA LEU A 228 7.45 -3.09 3.13
C LEU A 228 8.10 -4.35 3.71
N THR A 229 9.42 -4.33 3.90
CA THR A 229 10.22 -5.47 4.41
C THR A 229 10.58 -5.38 5.89
N ASN A 230 10.47 -4.18 6.47
CA ASN A 230 10.85 -3.85 7.85
C ASN A 230 9.87 -2.80 8.39
N VAL A 231 9.79 -2.62 9.71
CA VAL A 231 9.09 -1.47 10.34
C VAL A 231 10.10 -0.70 11.17
N SER A 232 10.32 0.59 10.86
CA SER A 232 11.35 1.39 11.53
C SER A 232 10.84 2.20 12.72
N HIS A 233 11.67 2.31 13.77
CA HIS A 233 11.48 3.22 14.92
C HIS A 233 11.32 4.69 14.52
N THR A 234 11.74 5.06 13.32
CA THR A 234 11.62 6.43 12.81
C THR A 234 10.25 6.77 12.21
N TRP A 235 9.39 5.77 11.92
CA TRP A 235 8.17 6.00 11.14
C TRP A 235 7.03 6.64 11.93
N PHE A 236 6.88 6.29 13.22
CA PHE A 236 5.68 6.58 14.01
C PHE A 236 5.92 7.51 15.22
N GLY A 237 7.06 8.20 15.25
CA GLY A 237 7.49 8.99 16.40
C GLY A 237 6.55 10.13 16.85
N ASP A 238 5.70 10.64 15.95
CA ASP A 238 4.73 11.71 16.25
C ASP A 238 3.28 11.19 16.40
N GLN A 239 3.04 9.89 16.20
CA GLN A 239 1.70 9.29 15.97
C GLN A 239 0.98 8.86 17.26
N VAL A 240 1.02 9.70 18.30
CA VAL A 240 0.52 9.35 19.65
C VAL A 240 -1.00 9.07 19.73
N GLU A 241 -1.78 9.61 18.78
CA GLU A 241 -3.24 9.44 18.68
C GLU A 241 -3.68 8.28 17.76
N LEU A 242 -2.74 7.46 17.27
CA LEU A 242 -3.03 6.40 16.31
C LEU A 242 -3.75 5.22 16.99
N GLU A 243 -5.04 5.05 16.68
CA GLU A 243 -5.91 4.01 17.22
C GLU A 243 -5.79 2.69 16.45
N VAL A 244 -5.59 2.77 15.12
CA VAL A 244 -5.58 1.60 14.24
C VAL A 244 -4.45 1.69 13.20
N LEU A 245 -3.59 0.65 13.17
CA LEU A 245 -2.49 0.52 12.23
C LEU A 245 -2.60 -0.79 11.43
N TYR A 246 -2.62 -0.66 10.10
CA TYR A 246 -2.55 -1.81 9.19
C TYR A 246 -1.19 -1.90 8.52
N LEU A 247 -0.50 -3.02 8.76
CA LEU A 247 0.74 -3.42 8.14
C LEU A 247 0.62 -4.82 7.50
N ASP A 248 -0.59 -5.36 7.39
CA ASP A 248 -0.85 -6.69 6.85
C ASP A 248 -0.64 -6.80 5.34
N ARG A 249 -0.45 -8.02 4.82
CA ARG A 249 -0.18 -8.27 3.39
C ARG A 249 1.04 -7.50 2.87
N ASN A 250 2.06 -7.33 3.71
CA ASN A 250 3.37 -6.78 3.33
C ASN A 250 4.41 -7.93 3.25
N GLN A 251 5.70 -7.61 3.31
CA GLN A 251 6.81 -8.56 3.25
C GLN A 251 7.68 -8.46 4.51
N LEU A 252 7.08 -8.07 5.65
CA LEU A 252 7.81 -7.75 6.87
C LEU A 252 8.58 -8.96 7.40
N LEU A 253 9.89 -8.81 7.53
CA LEU A 253 10.83 -9.79 8.11
C LEU A 253 11.07 -9.53 9.60
N ASN A 254 11.11 -8.25 9.98
CA ASN A 254 11.26 -7.82 11.37
C ASN A 254 10.62 -6.44 11.62
N ILE A 255 10.57 -6.08 12.89
CA ILE A 255 10.12 -4.79 13.42
C ILE A 255 11.26 -4.28 14.31
N GLU A 256 11.70 -3.03 14.13
CA GLU A 256 12.76 -2.44 14.95
C GLU A 256 12.29 -2.28 16.42
N GLU A 257 13.22 -2.43 17.37
CA GLU A 257 12.95 -2.09 18.77
C GLU A 257 12.58 -0.59 18.89
N GLY A 258 11.59 -0.29 19.72
CA GLY A 258 11.01 1.05 19.82
C GLY A 258 10.02 1.43 18.70
N ALA A 259 9.77 0.58 17.68
CA ALA A 259 8.88 0.92 16.56
C ALA A 259 7.44 1.30 16.94
N PHE A 260 6.97 0.86 18.11
CA PHE A 260 5.65 1.21 18.62
C PHE A 260 5.70 2.02 19.94
N GLU A 261 6.88 2.51 20.35
CA GLU A 261 7.11 3.16 21.66
C GLU A 261 6.17 4.35 21.92
N ASN A 262 5.94 5.19 20.92
CA ASN A 262 5.09 6.38 21.02
C ASN A 262 3.61 6.12 20.66
N LEU A 263 3.21 4.88 20.33
CA LEU A 263 1.84 4.56 19.88
C LEU A 263 0.87 4.34 21.06
N THR A 264 0.81 5.31 21.98
CA THR A 264 0.11 5.21 23.27
C THR A 264 -1.40 4.97 23.19
N SER A 265 -2.03 5.33 22.06
CA SER A 265 -3.48 5.17 21.84
C SER A 265 -3.84 3.95 20.96
N LEU A 266 -2.89 3.06 20.66
CA LEU A 266 -3.12 1.97 19.70
C LEU A 266 -4.01 0.85 20.27
N ILE A 267 -5.17 0.67 19.63
CA ILE A 267 -6.23 -0.27 20.03
C ILE A 267 -6.27 -1.49 19.11
N THR A 268 -5.84 -1.36 17.84
CA THR A 268 -5.86 -2.46 16.88
C THR A 268 -4.65 -2.43 15.93
N LEU A 269 -3.90 -3.54 15.90
CA LEU A 269 -2.70 -3.71 15.08
C LEU A 269 -2.84 -4.95 14.17
N HIS A 270 -2.69 -4.75 12.85
CA HIS A 270 -2.68 -5.83 11.87
C HIS A 270 -1.25 -6.09 11.35
N LEU A 271 -0.69 -7.25 11.67
CA LEU A 271 0.60 -7.77 11.17
C LEU A 271 0.43 -9.09 10.37
N ASN A 272 -0.80 -9.55 10.17
CA ASN A 272 -1.13 -10.80 9.51
C ASN A 272 -0.67 -10.83 8.04
N SER A 273 -0.42 -12.02 7.48
CA SER A 273 0.04 -12.17 6.09
C SER A 273 1.33 -11.38 5.80
N ASN A 274 2.37 -11.65 6.59
CA ASN A 274 3.73 -11.13 6.45
C ASN A 274 4.73 -12.31 6.51
N ASN A 275 6.04 -12.02 6.64
CA ASN A 275 7.09 -13.02 6.75
C ASN A 275 7.84 -12.94 8.10
N LEU A 276 7.13 -12.58 9.18
CA LEU A 276 7.67 -12.47 10.53
C LEU A 276 7.91 -13.88 11.12
N THR A 277 9.11 -14.12 11.63
CA THR A 277 9.49 -15.39 12.27
C THR A 277 9.32 -15.37 13.79
N THR A 278 9.52 -14.22 14.43
CA THR A 278 9.33 -14.02 15.87
C THR A 278 8.78 -12.62 16.15
N PHE A 279 8.14 -12.45 17.30
CA PHE A 279 7.68 -11.15 17.80
C PHE A 279 8.32 -10.93 19.18
N PRO A 280 9.37 -10.10 19.30
CA PRO A 280 10.07 -9.92 20.57
C PRO A 280 9.22 -9.13 21.58
N PHE A 281 9.22 -9.55 22.85
CA PHE A 281 8.51 -8.83 23.91
C PHE A 281 8.86 -7.32 24.00
N PRO A 282 10.11 -6.86 23.84
CA PRO A 282 10.42 -5.42 23.84
C PRO A 282 9.73 -4.61 22.72
N VAL A 283 9.40 -5.23 21.59
CA VAL A 283 8.63 -4.60 20.50
C VAL A 283 7.15 -4.50 20.86
N PHE A 284 6.62 -5.50 21.57
CA PHE A 284 5.22 -5.54 21.98
C PHE A 284 4.92 -4.71 23.25
N GLN A 285 5.88 -4.61 24.18
CA GLN A 285 5.71 -3.99 25.50
C GLN A 285 5.03 -2.60 25.49
N PRO A 286 5.33 -1.66 24.56
CA PRO A 286 4.65 -0.37 24.52
C PRO A 286 3.15 -0.45 24.17
N VAL A 287 2.77 -1.48 23.42
CA VAL A 287 1.41 -1.72 22.90
C VAL A 287 0.73 -2.92 23.55
N TYR A 288 1.17 -3.30 24.76
CA TYR A 288 0.65 -4.44 25.53
C TYR A 288 -0.87 -4.38 25.77
N PHE A 289 -1.45 -3.17 25.78
CA PHE A 289 -2.88 -2.92 25.99
C PHE A 289 -3.76 -3.04 24.72
N LEU A 290 -3.21 -3.53 23.61
CA LEU A 290 -3.94 -3.75 22.35
C LEU A 290 -5.21 -4.60 22.55
N ALA A 291 -6.36 -4.06 22.16
CA ALA A 291 -7.63 -4.79 22.20
C ALA A 291 -7.76 -5.83 21.07
N ARG A 292 -7.01 -5.67 19.97
CA ARG A 292 -6.92 -6.64 18.87
C ARG A 292 -5.52 -6.62 18.26
N LEU A 293 -4.95 -7.80 18.07
CA LEU A 293 -3.65 -8.00 17.43
C LEU A 293 -3.77 -9.17 16.45
N PHE A 294 -3.53 -8.94 15.16
CA PHE A 294 -3.69 -9.97 14.13
C PHE A 294 -2.33 -10.47 13.64
N LEU A 295 -2.00 -11.72 13.95
CA LEU A 295 -0.70 -12.36 13.69
C LEU A 295 -0.74 -13.50 12.65
N PHE A 296 -1.94 -13.96 12.28
CA PHE A 296 -2.14 -15.12 11.40
C PHE A 296 -1.43 -15.01 10.04
N ARG A 297 -1.06 -16.16 9.45
CA ARG A 297 -0.25 -16.24 8.21
C ARG A 297 1.08 -15.47 8.33
N ASN A 298 1.92 -15.92 9.25
CA ASN A 298 3.33 -15.56 9.35
C ASN A 298 4.11 -16.87 9.65
N PRO A 299 5.38 -17.01 9.22
CA PRO A 299 6.18 -18.21 9.43
C PRO A 299 6.75 -18.28 10.87
N TRP A 300 5.88 -18.33 11.87
CA TRP A 300 6.27 -18.28 13.29
C TRP A 300 7.20 -19.45 13.69
N VAL A 301 8.29 -19.10 14.37
CA VAL A 301 9.20 -20.02 15.03
C VAL A 301 8.73 -20.16 16.48
N CYS A 302 8.13 -21.29 16.80
CA CYS A 302 7.62 -21.60 18.13
C CYS A 302 8.71 -22.23 19.00
N ASP A 303 9.75 -21.45 19.24
CA ASP A 303 10.81 -21.69 20.22
C ASP A 303 10.52 -20.92 21.53
N CYS A 304 11.38 -21.07 22.55
CA CYS A 304 11.21 -20.41 23.84
C CYS A 304 11.20 -18.87 23.78
N SER A 305 11.62 -18.23 22.67
CA SER A 305 11.47 -16.78 22.48
C SER A 305 10.00 -16.36 22.29
N LEU A 306 9.11 -17.30 21.97
CA LEU A 306 7.68 -17.09 21.73
C LEU A 306 6.79 -17.58 22.88
N GLU A 307 7.36 -18.16 23.95
CA GLU A 307 6.62 -18.63 25.15
C GLU A 307 5.75 -17.50 25.75
N TRP A 308 6.30 -16.28 25.84
CA TRP A 308 5.59 -15.11 26.37
C TRP A 308 4.30 -14.79 25.58
N LEU A 309 4.31 -15.02 24.26
CA LEU A 309 3.18 -14.70 23.39
C LEU A 309 2.04 -15.71 23.59
N LYS A 310 2.37 -16.99 23.80
CA LYS A 310 1.42 -18.02 24.21
C LYS A 310 0.74 -17.63 25.52
N ASP A 311 1.52 -17.30 26.55
CA ASP A 311 0.99 -16.99 27.88
C ASP A 311 0.11 -15.73 27.87
N TRP A 312 0.46 -14.73 27.04
CA TRP A 312 -0.39 -13.57 26.78
C TRP A 312 -1.68 -13.94 26.01
N MET A 313 -1.59 -14.78 24.97
CA MET A 313 -2.76 -15.28 24.22
C MET A 313 -3.74 -16.03 25.12
N GLU A 314 -3.27 -16.90 26.02
CA GLU A 314 -4.09 -17.64 26.98
C GLU A 314 -4.75 -16.73 28.03
N SER A 315 -4.00 -15.72 28.50
CA SER A 315 -4.46 -14.76 29.51
C SER A 315 -5.59 -13.85 28.99
N TYR A 316 -5.41 -13.29 27.79
CA TYR A 316 -6.34 -12.28 27.25
C TYR A 316 -7.38 -12.85 26.28
N LYS A 317 -7.08 -13.95 25.58
CA LYS A 317 -7.96 -14.65 24.63
C LYS A 317 -8.44 -13.79 23.44
N LEU A 318 -7.76 -12.67 23.21
CA LEU A 318 -8.02 -11.70 22.14
C LEU A 318 -7.43 -12.10 20.77
N VAL A 319 -6.51 -13.07 20.76
CA VAL A 319 -5.76 -13.52 19.58
C VAL A 319 -5.82 -15.04 19.47
N ARG A 320 -5.90 -15.53 18.24
CA ARG A 320 -5.97 -16.94 17.82
C ARG A 320 -5.33 -17.06 16.43
N ASP A 321 -5.26 -18.28 15.92
CA ASP A 321 -4.82 -18.59 14.57
C ASP A 321 -3.35 -18.16 14.33
N VAL A 322 -2.48 -18.56 15.26
CA VAL A 322 -1.02 -18.34 15.25
C VAL A 322 -0.33 -19.69 14.99
N PRO A 323 -0.41 -20.25 13.77
CA PRO A 323 0.19 -21.54 13.47
C PRO A 323 1.72 -21.45 13.41
N CYS A 324 2.38 -22.41 14.02
CA CYS A 324 3.83 -22.59 13.99
C CYS A 324 4.27 -23.08 12.61
N ALA A 325 5.31 -22.47 12.04
CA ALA A 325 5.99 -22.97 10.83
C ALA A 325 7.22 -23.81 11.18
N SER A 326 7.83 -23.59 12.34
CA SER A 326 8.96 -24.34 12.86
C SER A 326 9.00 -24.26 14.40
N PRO A 327 9.82 -25.08 15.10
CA PRO A 327 10.56 -26.25 14.60
C PRO A 327 9.63 -27.35 14.06
N SER A 328 10.16 -28.29 13.28
CA SER A 328 9.38 -29.33 12.58
C SER A 328 8.68 -30.35 13.51
N SER A 329 8.90 -30.26 14.82
CA SER A 329 8.19 -30.99 15.86
C SER A 329 6.82 -30.39 16.21
N VAL A 330 6.61 -29.09 15.95
CA VAL A 330 5.36 -28.35 16.24
C VAL A 330 4.77 -27.66 15.01
N ALA A 331 5.44 -27.74 13.86
CA ALA A 331 4.98 -27.15 12.61
C ALA A 331 3.56 -27.62 12.24
N GLY A 332 2.64 -26.67 12.04
CA GLY A 332 1.22 -26.90 11.77
C GLY A 332 0.29 -26.81 12.99
N LEU A 333 0.82 -26.86 14.22
CA LEU A 333 0.04 -26.61 15.45
C LEU A 333 -0.19 -25.11 15.65
N ASP A 334 -1.27 -24.73 16.32
CA ASP A 334 -1.43 -23.36 16.85
C ASP A 334 -0.55 -23.17 18.08
N LEU A 335 0.01 -21.96 18.27
CA LEU A 335 0.86 -21.63 19.42
C LEU A 335 0.19 -21.91 20.78
N SER A 336 -1.14 -21.84 20.88
CA SER A 336 -1.89 -22.19 22.10
C SER A 336 -1.94 -23.70 22.41
N GLU A 337 -1.55 -24.56 21.46
CA GLU A 337 -1.42 -26.01 21.65
C GLU A 337 0.03 -26.44 21.92
N VAL A 338 1.01 -25.53 21.79
CA VAL A 338 2.43 -25.83 21.99
C VAL A 338 2.78 -25.95 23.46
N VAL A 339 3.40 -27.08 23.82
CA VAL A 339 3.91 -27.34 25.17
C VAL A 339 5.40 -26.97 25.24
N PHE A 340 5.69 -25.84 25.88
CA PHE A 340 7.05 -25.48 26.26
C PHE A 340 7.45 -26.27 27.52
N ALA A 341 8.44 -27.14 27.39
CA ALA A 341 8.95 -27.93 28.49
C ALA A 341 9.89 -27.08 29.36
N ARG A 342 9.95 -27.36 30.67
CA ARG A 342 10.89 -26.68 31.58
C ARG A 342 11.78 -27.66 32.31
N VAL A 343 13.07 -27.33 32.37
CA VAL A 343 14.11 -28.04 33.12
C VAL A 343 14.81 -27.02 34.01
N ASN A 344 14.83 -27.25 35.33
CA ASN A 344 15.38 -26.30 36.31
C ASN A 344 14.87 -24.86 36.12
N ASP A 345 13.55 -24.71 35.93
CA ASP A 345 12.84 -23.46 35.60
C ASP A 345 13.24 -22.74 34.30
N THR A 346 14.20 -23.28 33.52
CA THR A 346 14.50 -22.80 32.16
C THR A 346 13.64 -23.51 31.11
N CYS A 347 13.11 -22.76 30.14
CA CYS A 347 12.40 -23.30 28.98
C CYS A 347 13.37 -24.08 28.07
N VAL A 348 12.89 -25.19 27.49
CA VAL A 348 13.63 -26.03 26.52
C VAL A 348 12.87 -26.06 25.20
N ASP A 349 13.56 -25.75 24.10
CA ASP A 349 12.94 -25.59 22.79
C ASP A 349 12.26 -26.88 22.30
N PRO A 350 11.05 -26.81 21.72
CA PRO A 350 10.35 -27.98 21.17
C PRO A 350 11.12 -28.75 20.09
N GLY A 351 12.17 -28.17 19.51
CA GLY A 351 13.10 -28.85 18.60
C GLY A 351 14.10 -29.77 19.33
N GLU A 352 14.62 -29.33 20.48
CA GLU A 352 15.67 -30.03 21.23
C GLU A 352 15.14 -31.20 22.09
N LEU A 353 13.84 -31.19 22.41
CA LEU A 353 13.20 -32.31 23.11
C LEU A 353 13.38 -33.64 22.36
N ASN A 354 13.37 -33.63 21.01
CA ASN A 354 13.63 -34.80 20.18
C ASN A 354 15.10 -35.27 20.18
N LEU A 355 16.04 -34.42 20.61
CA LEU A 355 17.47 -34.73 20.70
C LEU A 355 17.89 -35.15 22.11
N THR A 356 17.09 -34.80 23.13
CA THR A 356 17.38 -35.07 24.55
C THR A 356 16.58 -36.24 25.12
N THR A 357 15.39 -36.56 24.60
CA THR A 357 14.48 -37.58 25.17
C THR A 357 14.62 -38.98 24.55
N VAL A 358 15.80 -39.59 24.65
CA VAL A 358 15.84 -41.06 24.65
C VAL A 358 15.16 -41.54 25.94
N SER A 359 14.11 -42.37 25.79
CA SER A 359 13.29 -42.94 26.87
C SER A 359 12.20 -42.06 27.51
N SER A 360 11.18 -41.70 26.74
CA SER A 360 9.80 -42.14 27.09
C SER A 360 8.92 -42.26 25.83
N GLN A 361 7.79 -42.97 25.93
CA GLN A 361 7.01 -43.38 24.77
C GLN A 361 6.02 -42.30 24.30
N ILE A 362 6.26 -41.74 23.10
CA ILE A 362 5.22 -41.06 22.32
C ILE A 362 4.96 -41.90 21.06
N VAL A 363 3.72 -42.34 20.86
CA VAL A 363 3.33 -43.17 19.72
C VAL A 363 3.16 -42.29 18.48
N ALA A 364 4.22 -42.18 17.68
CA ALA A 364 4.16 -41.48 16.40
C ALA A 364 3.16 -42.17 15.44
N THR A 365 2.06 -41.49 15.15
CA THR A 365 1.05 -41.91 14.17
C THR A 365 1.65 -42.01 12.76
N THR A 366 0.98 -42.74 11.88
CA THR A 366 1.42 -42.93 10.48
C THR A 366 1.49 -41.62 9.69
N GLU A 367 0.65 -40.65 10.02
CA GLU A 367 0.62 -39.30 9.45
C GLU A 367 1.90 -38.52 9.76
N ASN A 368 2.40 -38.59 11.00
CA ASN A 368 3.68 -37.98 11.39
C ASN A 368 4.88 -38.60 10.63
N ARG A 369 4.79 -39.86 10.20
CA ARG A 369 5.82 -40.48 9.34
C ARG A 369 5.76 -39.96 7.90
N PHE A 370 4.56 -39.74 7.37
CA PHE A 370 4.36 -39.19 6.02
C PHE A 370 4.90 -37.76 5.93
N ASN A 371 4.51 -36.90 6.88
CA ASN A 371 4.95 -35.50 6.91
C ASN A 371 6.48 -35.38 7.10
N ASN A 372 7.08 -36.22 7.94
CA ASN A 372 8.55 -36.30 8.09
C ASN A 372 9.27 -36.75 6.80
N LEU A 373 8.64 -37.61 5.99
CA LEU A 373 9.16 -38.02 4.69
C LEU A 373 9.08 -36.89 3.66
N VAL A 374 7.96 -36.15 3.62
CA VAL A 374 7.78 -34.99 2.73
C VAL A 374 8.79 -33.89 3.05
N SER A 375 9.00 -33.55 4.34
CA SER A 375 10.04 -32.58 4.72
C SER A 375 11.45 -33.02 4.34
N LYS A 376 11.75 -34.33 4.38
CA LYS A 376 13.05 -34.88 3.96
C LYS A 376 13.24 -34.85 2.44
N LEU A 377 12.20 -35.10 1.66
CA LEU A 377 12.25 -35.01 0.20
C LEU A 377 12.47 -33.56 -0.25
N LEU A 378 11.73 -32.59 0.32
CA LEU A 378 11.94 -31.16 0.07
C LEU A 378 13.36 -30.69 0.46
N GLN A 379 13.91 -31.20 1.57
CA GLN A 379 15.30 -30.94 1.95
C GLN A 379 16.34 -31.67 1.06
N GLN A 380 15.94 -32.70 0.32
CA GLN A 380 16.81 -33.41 -0.62
C GLN A 380 16.87 -32.71 -1.99
N GLU A 381 15.73 -32.23 -2.52
CA GLU A 381 15.70 -31.41 -3.73
C GLU A 381 16.58 -30.15 -3.57
N LEU A 382 16.47 -29.46 -2.43
CA LEU A 382 17.34 -28.33 -2.04
C LEU A 382 18.82 -28.69 -1.86
N ARG A 383 19.18 -29.98 -1.80
CA ARG A 383 20.55 -30.46 -1.63
C ARG A 383 21.16 -30.98 -2.93
N GLU A 384 20.33 -31.41 -3.88
CA GLU A 384 20.76 -31.86 -5.20
C GLU A 384 21.07 -30.68 -6.14
N GLU A 385 20.39 -29.52 -6.01
CA GLU A 385 20.81 -28.29 -6.72
C GLU A 385 22.16 -27.72 -6.24
N MET A 386 22.57 -28.00 -5.01
CA MET A 386 23.83 -27.50 -4.42
C MET A 386 24.95 -28.56 -4.39
N GLY A 387 24.76 -29.67 -5.12
CA GLY A 387 25.57 -30.89 -5.04
C GLY A 387 26.51 -31.16 -6.23
N ASN A 388 26.81 -30.18 -7.09
CA ASN A 388 27.63 -30.39 -8.30
C ASN A 388 28.78 -29.37 -8.40
N GLY A 389 29.97 -29.79 -7.96
CA GLY A 389 31.18 -28.96 -7.90
C GLY A 389 32.37 -29.74 -7.34
N THR A 390 32.88 -30.71 -8.12
CA THR A 390 33.87 -31.71 -7.69
C THR A 390 35.27 -31.16 -7.37
N GLU A 391 36.01 -31.94 -6.58
CA GLU A 391 37.30 -31.62 -5.96
C GLU A 391 38.52 -31.51 -6.92
N SER A 392 39.63 -31.03 -6.33
CA SER A 392 41.04 -31.42 -6.61
C SER A 392 41.72 -30.79 -7.85
N LEU A 393 42.85 -30.05 -7.72
CA LEU A 393 44.15 -30.57 -7.27
C LEU A 393 45.18 -29.47 -6.89
N ARG A 394 45.89 -29.68 -5.77
CA ARG A 394 47.31 -29.41 -5.43
C ARG A 394 48.06 -28.12 -5.87
N ASN A 395 48.68 -27.49 -4.85
CA ASN A 395 50.04 -26.93 -4.76
C ASN A 395 50.71 -26.23 -5.97
N GLY A 396 51.11 -24.95 -5.78
CA GLY A 396 52.14 -24.26 -6.58
C GLY A 396 52.49 -22.89 -5.98
N THR A 397 53.74 -22.43 -6.11
CA THR A 397 54.25 -21.20 -5.48
C THR A 397 54.78 -20.19 -6.51
N LEU A 398 54.85 -18.92 -6.10
CA LEU A 398 55.68 -17.81 -6.65
C LEU A 398 55.20 -17.05 -7.92
N MET A 399 55.01 -15.74 -7.70
CA MET A 399 55.55 -14.59 -8.46
C MET A 399 55.02 -14.20 -9.86
N SER A 400 54.30 -13.07 -9.85
CA SER A 400 54.58 -11.80 -10.56
C SER A 400 54.41 -11.59 -12.08
N GLU A 401 53.94 -10.37 -12.37
CA GLU A 401 54.23 -9.50 -13.54
C GLU A 401 53.36 -9.55 -14.81
N GLU A 402 53.54 -8.50 -15.61
CA GLU A 402 52.57 -7.92 -16.56
C GLU A 402 52.62 -8.57 -17.95
N GLY A 403 51.50 -8.54 -18.69
CA GLY A 403 51.45 -9.05 -20.07
C GLY A 403 50.31 -8.46 -20.91
N LYS A 404 50.64 -7.85 -22.07
CA LYS A 404 49.71 -7.20 -22.99
C LYS A 404 49.36 -8.07 -24.21
N LEU A 405 48.15 -7.84 -24.72
CA LEU A 405 47.75 -7.86 -26.15
C LEU A 405 47.54 -9.19 -26.93
N SER A 406 46.59 -9.07 -27.87
CA SER A 406 46.59 -9.63 -29.24
C SER A 406 45.77 -10.89 -29.58
N SER A 407 44.98 -10.67 -30.63
CA SER A 407 44.04 -11.50 -31.40
C SER A 407 44.60 -12.69 -32.19
N GLY A 408 43.69 -13.62 -32.60
CA GLY A 408 43.85 -14.62 -33.68
C GLY A 408 42.73 -15.67 -33.61
N VAL A 409 41.68 -15.64 -34.45
CA VAL A 409 41.59 -16.24 -35.81
C VAL A 409 41.85 -17.76 -35.75
N GLU A 410 40.82 -18.61 -35.60
CA GLU A 410 39.81 -19.10 -36.56
C GLU A 410 40.11 -20.57 -36.95
N GLY A 411 39.17 -21.49 -36.69
CA GLY A 411 39.29 -22.91 -37.01
C GLY A 411 37.91 -23.54 -37.23
N ARG A 412 37.67 -24.13 -38.41
CA ARG A 412 36.32 -24.29 -38.97
C ARG A 412 36.00 -25.75 -39.34
N ARG A 413 34.68 -26.06 -39.34
CA ARG A 413 33.97 -27.20 -39.98
C ARG A 413 34.00 -28.59 -39.32
N GLY A 414 32.79 -29.07 -39.01
CA GLY A 414 32.21 -30.23 -39.71
C GLY A 414 31.61 -31.34 -38.83
N ASN A 415 30.60 -32.10 -39.29
CA ASN A 415 29.64 -31.82 -40.37
C ASN A 415 28.39 -32.73 -40.27
N GLY A 416 27.22 -32.21 -40.64
CA GLY A 416 25.97 -32.96 -40.87
C GLY A 416 25.24 -33.48 -39.61
N ASN A 417 23.98 -33.93 -39.72
CA ASN A 417 22.99 -33.69 -40.78
C ASN A 417 21.57 -34.12 -40.31
N GLN A 418 20.54 -33.37 -40.74
CA GLN A 418 19.25 -33.84 -41.30
C GLN A 418 18.56 -35.10 -40.68
N THR A 419 17.29 -35.12 -40.27
CA THR A 419 16.03 -34.44 -40.71
C THR A 419 15.05 -34.38 -39.51
N PHE A 420 13.86 -33.75 -39.46
CA PHE A 420 12.85 -33.17 -40.39
C PHE A 420 12.41 -31.79 -39.81
N LEU A 421 12.13 -30.69 -40.54
CA LEU A 421 11.04 -30.41 -41.51
C LEU A 421 9.62 -30.61 -40.93
N CYS A 422 8.67 -29.67 -40.99
CA CYS A 422 8.59 -28.26 -41.45
C CYS A 422 7.33 -27.63 -40.77
N PHE A 423 7.04 -26.33 -40.65
CA PHE A 423 7.44 -25.05 -41.27
C PHE A 423 7.71 -23.99 -40.13
N ILE A 424 8.17 -22.73 -40.28
CA ILE A 424 8.12 -21.69 -41.34
C ILE A 424 6.67 -21.11 -41.46
N VAL A 425 6.33 -19.82 -41.67
CA VAL A 425 6.94 -18.51 -42.07
C VAL A 425 6.37 -17.39 -41.12
N VAL A 426 6.78 -16.12 -41.03
CA VAL A 426 7.85 -15.27 -41.63
C VAL A 426 8.37 -14.29 -40.54
N VAL A 427 9.69 -14.10 -40.39
CA VAL A 427 10.30 -12.81 -39.95
C VAL A 427 11.71 -12.68 -40.55
N ARG A 428 11.85 -12.15 -41.78
CA ARG A 428 13.07 -11.49 -42.32
C ARG A 428 12.92 -11.07 -43.80
N ILE A 429 12.13 -10.02 -44.05
CA ILE A 429 12.37 -9.06 -45.15
C ILE A 429 12.11 -7.66 -44.57
N VAL A 430 12.90 -6.66 -45.01
CA VAL A 430 13.04 -5.28 -44.51
C VAL A 430 14.09 -5.10 -43.40
N PHE A 431 15.33 -5.46 -43.74
CA PHE A 431 16.56 -4.85 -43.23
C PHE A 431 17.67 -5.15 -44.25
N ASP A 432 17.79 -4.26 -45.25
CA ASP A 432 19.01 -3.93 -46.03
C ASP A 432 18.61 -3.23 -47.35
N LEU A 433 18.32 -1.92 -47.26
CA LEU A 433 18.47 -0.98 -48.38
C LEU A 433 18.38 0.47 -47.86
N ILE A 434 19.48 1.21 -48.01
CA ILE A 434 19.64 2.65 -47.70
C ILE A 434 19.58 2.99 -46.18
N GLY A 435 20.54 3.68 -45.56
CA GLY A 435 21.86 4.10 -46.07
C GLY A 435 22.30 5.46 -45.49
N GLN A 436 23.44 5.46 -44.79
CA GLN A 436 24.37 6.58 -44.53
C GLN A 436 23.80 7.99 -44.22
N LEU A 437 24.12 8.53 -43.03
CA LEU A 437 25.10 9.63 -42.91
C LEU A 437 25.44 10.00 -41.45
N ASP A 438 26.59 10.64 -41.32
CA ASP A 438 27.37 11.11 -40.16
C ASP A 438 26.65 11.96 -39.09
N SER A 439 27.07 12.05 -37.82
CA SER A 439 28.38 12.16 -37.11
C SER A 439 28.90 13.61 -36.86
N TYR A 440 29.20 13.94 -35.59
CA TYR A 440 29.85 15.18 -35.04
C TYR A 440 29.09 16.52 -35.20
N TYR A 441 28.96 17.41 -34.20
CA TYR A 441 29.96 18.17 -33.40
C TYR A 441 29.34 18.51 -32.00
N PHE A 442 30.05 18.52 -30.85
CA PHE A 442 30.96 19.57 -30.33
C PHE A 442 30.31 20.99 -30.32
N LEU A 443 30.21 21.75 -29.22
CA LEU A 443 31.22 22.10 -28.19
C LEU A 443 30.60 22.51 -26.83
N SER A 444 31.43 22.78 -25.81
CA SER A 444 31.06 23.41 -24.54
C SER A 444 31.61 24.84 -24.44
N CYS A 445 30.81 25.79 -23.94
CA CYS A 445 31.16 27.12 -23.41
C CYS A 445 29.86 27.76 -22.86
N THR A 446 29.80 28.43 -21.70
CA THR A 446 30.82 28.75 -20.68
C THR A 446 30.27 28.48 -19.28
#